data_AF-A0A4Q7CKS9-F1
#
_entry.id   AF-A0A4Q7CKS9-F1
#
_cell.length_a   1.000
_cell.length_b   1.000
_cell.length_c   1.000
_cell.angle_alpha   90.00
_cell.angle_beta   90.00
_cell.angle_gamma   90.00
#
_symmetry.space_group_name_H-M   'P 1'
#
loop_
_entity.id
_entity.type
_entity.pdbx_description
1 polymer ?
#
loop_
_entity_poly.entity_id
_entity_poly.type
_entity_poly.pdbx_seq_one_letter_code
_entity_poly.pdbx_strand_id
1 'polypeptide(L)'
;KHGHIFFQEDSEGEGGRPEIDRGELCDLIQNKIEPGRIHYGYEFESMETLEDGHVKVNFNYSDDFNHIEQQETEVFDLVIGSDGAFSKVRPFLAYTELI
;
A
#
# COMPACT_ATOMS: atom_id res chain seq x y z
N LYS A 1 -14.43 -17.40 20.54
CA LYS A 1 -12.99 -17.03 20.51
C LYS A 1 -12.84 -15.83 21.44
N HIS A 2 -12.01 -15.91 22.47
CA HIS A 2 -11.80 -14.79 23.42
C HIS A 2 -10.55 -14.03 23.01
N GLY A 3 -10.65 -12.69 22.92
CA GLY A 3 -9.51 -11.79 22.73
C GLY A 3 -9.33 -10.94 23.97
N HIS A 4 -8.09 -10.74 24.40
CA HIS A 4 -7.76 -9.76 25.43
C HIS A 4 -7.50 -8.41 24.76
N ILE A 5 -8.37 -7.44 25.02
CA ILE A 5 -8.17 -6.05 24.58
C ILE A 5 -7.28 -5.38 25.62
N PHE A 6 -6.11 -4.91 25.19
CA PHE A 6 -5.29 -3.99 25.96
C PHE A 6 -5.63 -2.58 25.48
N PHE A 7 -6.36 -1.84 26.31
CA PHE A 7 -6.68 -0.43 26.08
C PHE A 7 -5.80 0.39 27.03
N GLN A 8 -5.01 1.30 26.49
CA GLN A 8 -4.21 2.25 27.25
C GLN A 8 -4.72 3.65 26.88
N GLU A 9 -5.16 4.40 27.89
CA GLU A 9 -5.52 5.81 27.74
C GLU A 9 -4.22 6.64 27.73
N ASP A 10 -4.05 7.50 26.74
CA ASP A 10 -2.82 8.27 26.56
C ASP A 10 -2.61 9.28 27.70
N SER A 11 -1.35 9.40 28.13
CA SER A 11 -0.87 10.22 29.23
C SER A 11 -1.30 11.70 29.13
N GLU A 12 -1.86 12.24 30.21
CA GLU A 12 -2.16 13.68 30.40
C GLU A 12 -0.90 14.55 30.55
N GLY A 13 0.00 14.53 29.55
CA GLY A 13 1.21 15.37 29.47
C GLY A 13 1.20 16.28 28.24
N GLU A 14 2.03 17.33 28.25
CA GLU A 14 2.11 18.47 27.28
C GLU A 14 2.28 18.13 25.78
N GLY A 15 2.29 16.86 25.38
CA GLY A 15 2.25 16.43 23.99
C GLY A 15 0.96 15.71 23.70
N GLY A 16 -0.17 16.42 23.67
CA GLY A 16 -1.48 15.85 23.34
C GLY A 16 -1.38 15.08 22.02
N ARG A 17 -1.52 13.77 22.08
CA ARG A 17 -1.62 12.87 20.92
C ARG A 17 -3.10 12.59 20.70
N PRO A 18 -3.87 13.55 20.16
CA PRO A 18 -5.30 13.37 20.00
C PRO A 18 -5.54 12.22 19.03
N GLU A 19 -6.42 11.31 19.43
CA GLU A 19 -6.99 10.30 18.53
C GLU A 19 -7.81 11.00 17.43
N ILE A 20 -7.77 10.45 16.22
CA ILE A 20 -8.52 10.93 15.05
C ILE A 20 -9.18 9.75 14.34
N ASP A 21 -10.34 9.96 13.74
CA ASP A 21 -10.95 8.95 12.88
C ASP A 21 -10.02 8.62 11.69
N ARG A 22 -9.96 7.34 11.34
CA ARG A 22 -9.09 6.88 10.25
C ARG A 22 -9.50 7.48 8.90
N GLY A 23 -10.80 7.58 8.64
CA GLY A 23 -11.34 8.19 7.43
C GLY A 23 -10.97 9.67 7.35
N GLU A 24 -11.18 10.41 8.43
CA GLU A 24 -10.80 11.82 8.52
C GLU A 24 -9.30 12.04 8.27
N LEU A 25 -8.44 11.18 8.85
CA LEU A 25 -6.99 11.25 8.60
C LEU A 25 -6.65 10.93 7.14
N CYS A 26 -7.27 9.90 6.55
CA CYS A 26 -7.08 9.56 5.15
C CYS A 26 -7.50 10.72 4.23
N ASP A 27 -8.62 11.37 4.51
CA ASP A 27 -9.11 12.51 3.73
C ASP A 27 -8.17 13.70 3.87
N LEU A 28 -7.67 13.98 5.08
CA LEU A 28 -6.70 15.05 5.32
C LEU A 28 -5.43 14.85 4.50
N ILE A 29 -4.88 13.63 4.46
CA ILE A 29 -3.68 13.31 3.69
C ILE A 29 -3.96 13.37 2.18
N GLN A 30 -5.05 12.77 1.71
CA GLN A 30 -5.41 12.78 0.29
C GLN A 30 -5.59 14.19 -0.26
N ASN A 31 -6.18 15.10 0.52
CA ASN A 31 -6.35 16.50 0.16
C ASN A 31 -5.03 17.28 0.01
N LYS A 32 -3.89 16.72 0.42
CA LYS A 32 -2.55 17.31 0.26
C LYS A 32 -1.77 16.73 -0.92
N ILE A 33 -2.31 15.71 -1.58
CA ILE A 33 -1.68 15.06 -2.72
C ILE A 33 -2.19 15.73 -4.00
N GLU A 34 -1.31 15.95 -4.97
CA GLU A 34 -1.70 16.50 -6.27
C GLU A 34 -2.72 15.57 -6.96
N PRO A 35 -3.74 16.12 -7.65
CA PRO A 35 -4.68 15.31 -8.42
C PRO A 35 -3.95 14.41 -9.42
N GLY A 36 -4.44 13.18 -9.59
CA GLY A 36 -3.88 12.21 -10.53
C GLY A 36 -2.59 11.52 -10.07
N ARG A 37 -2.20 11.63 -8.79
CA ARG A 37 -1.09 10.84 -8.21
C ARG A 37 -1.54 9.52 -7.58
N ILE A 38 -2.82 9.43 -7.21
CA ILE A 38 -3.42 8.20 -6.68
C ILE A 38 -4.22 7.56 -7.81
N HIS A 39 -3.82 6.35 -8.20
CA HIS A 39 -4.50 5.56 -9.22
C HIS A 39 -5.24 4.41 -8.55
N TYR A 40 -6.57 4.48 -8.54
CA TYR A 40 -7.41 3.38 -8.08
C TYR A 40 -7.63 2.37 -9.20
N GLY A 41 -8.04 1.16 -8.85
CA GLY A 41 -8.26 0.08 -9.82
C GLY A 41 -7.00 -0.68 -10.20
N TYR A 42 -5.81 -0.27 -9.74
CA TYR A 42 -4.54 -0.96 -9.97
C TYR A 42 -4.20 -1.91 -8.82
N GLU A 43 -4.50 -3.19 -8.99
CA GLU A 43 -4.09 -4.23 -8.05
C GLU A 43 -2.72 -4.78 -8.44
N PHE A 44 -1.75 -4.72 -7.52
CA PHE A 44 -0.42 -5.29 -7.74
C PHE A 44 -0.49 -6.80 -7.99
N GLU A 45 0.10 -7.26 -9.10
CA GLU A 45 0.22 -8.67 -9.47
C GLU A 45 1.66 -9.16 -9.26
N SER A 46 2.64 -8.51 -9.88
CA SER A 46 4.06 -8.91 -9.82
C SER A 46 5.02 -7.78 -10.17
N MET A 47 6.30 -7.96 -9.87
CA MET A 47 7.36 -7.07 -10.32
C MET A 47 8.63 -7.82 -10.72
N GLU A 48 9.42 -7.21 -11.59
CA GLU A 48 10.77 -7.66 -11.91
C GLU A 48 11.73 -6.47 -12.05
N THR A 49 12.96 -6.63 -11.56
CA THR A 49 14.04 -5.67 -11.81
C THR A 49 14.64 -5.96 -13.17
N LEU A 50 14.65 -4.95 -14.04
CA LEU A 50 15.22 -5.01 -15.38
C LEU A 50 16.74 -4.89 -15.35
N GLU A 51 17.40 -5.25 -16.46
CA GLU A 51 18.86 -5.22 -16.59
C GLU A 51 19.48 -3.83 -16.36
N ASP A 52 18.72 -2.78 -16.68
CA ASP A 52 19.13 -1.38 -16.51
C ASP A 52 18.83 -0.81 -15.11
N GLY A 53 18.28 -1.62 -14.21
CA GLY A 53 17.98 -1.26 -12.83
C GLY A 53 16.59 -0.67 -12.59
N HIS A 54 15.79 -0.42 -13.64
CA HIS A 54 14.38 -0.06 -13.45
C HIS A 54 13.57 -1.28 -12.97
N VAL A 55 12.38 -1.01 -12.43
CA VAL A 55 11.45 -2.03 -11.97
C VAL A 55 10.21 -2.01 -12.84
N LYS A 56 9.96 -3.12 -13.54
CA LYS A 56 8.70 -3.34 -14.25
C LYS A 56 7.68 -3.92 -13.27
N VAL A 57 6.49 -3.32 -13.21
CA VAL A 57 5.39 -3.73 -12.33
C VAL A 57 4.18 -4.07 -13.19
N ASN A 58 3.62 -5.25 -12.95
CA ASN A 58 2.38 -5.68 -13.58
C ASN A 58 1.22 -5.51 -12.59
N PHE A 59 0.12 -4.95 -13.08
CA PHE A 59 -1.10 -4.73 -12.33
C PHE A 59 -2.28 -5.41 -13.03
N ASN A 60 -3.22 -5.90 -12.24
CA ASN A 60 -4.57 -6.14 -12.72
C ASN A 60 -5.34 -4.83 -12.58
N TYR A 61 -5.80 -4.29 -13.70
CA TYR A 61 -6.55 -3.05 -13.77
C TYR A 61 -8.05 -3.31 -13.95
N SER A 62 -8.87 -2.57 -13.22
CA SER A 62 -10.32 -2.55 -13.32
C SER A 62 -10.84 -1.12 -13.16
N ASP A 63 -11.74 -0.69 -14.05
CA ASP A 63 -12.35 0.65 -14.03
C ASP A 63 -13.55 0.74 -13.07
N ASP A 64 -14.14 -0.40 -12.72
CA ASP A 64 -15.14 -0.53 -11.67
C ASP A 64 -14.86 -1.74 -10.75
N PHE A 65 -15.57 -1.83 -9.63
CA PHE A 65 -15.40 -2.93 -8.66
C PHE A 65 -16.01 -4.27 -9.11
N ASN A 66 -16.62 -4.33 -10.29
CA ASN A 66 -17.48 -5.44 -10.71
C ASN A 66 -17.05 -6.17 -11.98
N HIS A 67 -16.20 -5.64 -12.87
CA HIS A 67 -15.84 -6.34 -14.13
C HIS A 67 -14.50 -6.01 -14.82
N ILE A 68 -14.02 -7.05 -15.53
CA ILE A 68 -12.89 -7.21 -16.48
C ILE A 68 -11.53 -6.68 -16.02
N GLU A 69 -10.68 -7.62 -15.59
CA GLU A 69 -9.25 -7.44 -15.37
C GLU A 69 -8.52 -7.25 -16.72
N GLN A 70 -7.98 -6.06 -16.94
CA GLN A 70 -6.98 -5.81 -17.97
C GLN A 70 -5.60 -5.85 -17.33
N GLN A 71 -4.62 -6.46 -17.97
CA GLN A 71 -3.24 -6.38 -17.48
C GLN A 71 -2.65 -5.04 -17.91
N GLU A 72 -2.19 -4.28 -16.93
CA GLU A 72 -1.47 -3.03 -17.12
C GLU A 72 -0.02 -3.22 -16.65
N THR A 73 0.92 -2.62 -17.38
CA THR A 73 2.35 -2.74 -17.07
C THR A 73 3.00 -1.37 -17.08
N GLU A 74 3.70 -1.05 -16.01
CA GLU A 74 4.40 0.23 -15.85
C GLU A 74 5.86 0.00 -15.42
N VAL A 75 6.73 0.94 -15.76
CA VAL A 75 8.16 0.89 -15.41
C VAL A 75 8.51 2.07 -14.52
N PHE A 76 9.19 1.78 -13.41
CA PHE A 76 9.56 2.76 -12.39
C PHE A 76 11.05 2.71 -12.06
N ASP A 77 11.63 3.84 -11.67
CA ASP A 77 12.99 3.87 -11.13
C ASP A 77 13.09 3.23 -9.73
N LEU A 78 12.00 3.30 -8.94
CA LEU A 78 11.93 2.79 -7.57
C LEU A 78 10.50 2.38 -7.22
N VAL A 79 10.36 1.26 -6.52
CA VAL A 79 9.08 0.77 -5.96
C VAL A 79 9.16 0.71 -4.45
N ILE A 80 8.14 1.25 -3.77
CA ILE A 80 7.99 1.22 -2.31
C ILE A 80 6.76 0.38 -1.95
N GLY A 81 6.96 -0.70 -1.20
CA GLY A 81 5.87 -1.55 -0.71
C GLY A 81 5.17 -0.94 0.52
N SER A 82 4.08 -0.19 0.29
CA SER A 82 3.22 0.39 1.33
C SER A 82 1.84 -0.27 1.40
N ASP A 83 1.79 -1.58 1.18
CA ASP A 83 0.59 -2.42 0.98
C ASP A 83 0.16 -3.20 2.24
N GLY A 84 0.71 -2.86 3.41
CA GLY A 84 0.24 -3.31 4.72
C GLY A 84 0.80 -4.65 5.19
N ALA A 85 0.19 -5.22 6.24
CA ALA A 85 0.71 -6.40 6.94
C ALA A 85 0.87 -7.63 6.02
N PHE A 86 -0.04 -7.80 5.06
CA PHE A 86 -0.07 -8.91 4.10
C PHE A 86 0.52 -8.52 2.74
N SER A 87 1.60 -7.75 2.76
CA SER A 87 2.28 -7.23 1.57
C SER A 87 2.52 -8.30 0.49
N LYS A 88 2.06 -8.00 -0.73
CA LYS A 88 2.37 -8.73 -1.98
C LYS A 88 3.72 -8.31 -2.57
N VAL A 89 4.22 -7.11 -2.23
CA VAL A 89 5.56 -6.64 -2.66
C VAL A 89 6.67 -7.34 -1.88
N ARG A 90 6.49 -7.58 -0.58
CA ARG A 90 7.54 -8.11 0.32
C ARG A 90 8.23 -9.39 -0.17
N PRO A 91 7.54 -10.40 -0.76
CA PRO A 91 8.20 -11.59 -1.32
C PRO A 91 9.26 -11.30 -2.39
N PHE A 92 9.18 -10.15 -3.08
CA PHE A 92 10.16 -9.75 -4.10
C PHE A 92 11.42 -9.10 -3.52
N LEU A 93 11.43 -8.79 -2.21
CA LEU A 93 12.57 -8.15 -1.53
C LEU A 93 13.54 -9.15 -0.90
N ALA A 94 13.08 -10.38 -0.65
CA ALA A 94 13.85 -11.40 0.02
C ALA A 94 14.08 -12.59 -0.92
N TYR A 95 15.34 -13.02 -1.03
CA TYR A 95 15.67 -14.30 -1.63
C TYR A 95 15.16 -15.40 -0.69
N THR A 96 14.02 -16.00 -0.99
CA THR A 96 13.66 -17.28 -0.38
C THR A 96 14.34 -18.37 -1.17
N GLU A 97 15.54 -18.78 -0.74
CA GLU A 97 16.01 -20.12 -1.11
C GLU A 97 15.07 -21.11 -0.44
N LEU A 98 14.22 -21.76 -1.23
CA LEU A 98 13.57 -23.00 -0.83
C LEU A 98 14.69 -24.04 -0.70
N ILE A 99 15.19 -24.22 0.52
CA ILE A 99 16.01 -25.37 0.94
C ILE A 99 15.07 -26.56 1.16
#